data_AF-A0A7X5Q4B8-F1
#
_entry.id   AF-A0A7X5Q4B8-F1
#
_cell.length_a   1.000
_cell.length_b   1.000
_cell.length_c   1.000
_cell.angle_alpha   90.00
_cell.angle_beta   90.00
_cell.angle_gamma   90.00
#
_symmetry.space_group_name_H-M   'P 1'
#
loop_
_entity.id
_entity.type
_entity.pdbx_description
1 polymer ?
#
loop_
_entity_poly.entity_id
_entity_poly.type
_entity_poly.pdbx_seq_one_letter_code
_entity_poly.pdbx_strand_id
1 'polypeptide(L)'
;MGFMLTDKDRKQILANFLETIEGISDKEYQKRVWIRGEGPEVDDFTETVCHFFDDGDPILKKYKEYNIIEKQYRLLVQFRKEFESFVDGDRPYLPEEFIDTPEWKQIMSLAKNVLKAFDYQKG
;
A
#
# COMPACT_ATOMS: atom_id res chain seq x y z
N MET A 1 -23.09 10.83 -17.57
CA MET A 1 -22.11 10.47 -18.62
C MET A 1 -20.92 9.86 -17.90
N GLY A 2 -20.76 8.53 -17.93
CA GLY A 2 -19.68 7.86 -17.19
C GLY A 2 -18.37 8.05 -17.93
N PHE A 3 -17.39 8.69 -17.30
CA PHE A 3 -16.02 8.72 -17.83
C PHE A 3 -15.48 7.28 -17.80
N MET A 4 -15.18 6.71 -18.96
CA MET A 4 -14.43 5.47 -19.05
C MET A 4 -12.95 5.79 -18.85
N LEU A 5 -12.32 5.16 -17.86
CA LEU A 5 -10.88 5.27 -17.65
C LEU A 5 -10.12 4.72 -18.86
N THR A 6 -9.16 5.49 -19.35
CA THR A 6 -8.24 5.04 -20.40
C THR A 6 -7.22 4.06 -19.83
N ASP A 7 -6.53 3.31 -20.69
CA ASP A 7 -5.44 2.43 -20.26
C ASP A 7 -4.31 3.21 -19.56
N LYS A 8 -4.08 4.46 -19.97
CA LYS A 8 -3.10 5.34 -19.33
C LYS A 8 -3.53 5.69 -17.92
N ASP A 9 -4.80 6.04 -17.72
CA ASP A 9 -5.33 6.38 -16.39
C ASP A 9 -5.23 5.17 -15.45
N ARG A 10 -5.59 3.98 -15.93
CA ARG A 10 -5.51 2.74 -15.14
C ARG A 10 -4.08 2.40 -14.74
N LYS A 11 -3.12 2.58 -15.66
CA LYS A 11 -1.69 2.39 -15.36
C LYS A 11 -1.20 3.38 -14.32
N GLN A 12 -1.59 4.64 -14.41
CA GLN A 12 -1.20 5.65 -13.43
C GLN A 12 -1.81 5.35 -12.05
N ILE A 13 -3.09 5.01 -11.99
CA ILE A 13 -3.77 4.63 -10.75
C ILE A 13 -3.08 3.43 -10.09
N LEU A 14 -2.77 2.39 -10.89
CA LEU A 14 -2.05 1.23 -10.37
C LEU A 14 -0.63 1.59 -9.91
N ALA A 15 0.08 2.46 -10.62
CA ALA A 15 1.42 2.90 -10.24
C ALA A 15 1.41 3.64 -8.89
N ASN A 16 0.49 4.60 -8.72
CA ASN A 16 0.32 5.32 -7.46
C ASN A 16 -0.01 4.36 -6.30
N PHE A 17 -0.91 3.40 -6.54
CA PHE A 17 -1.24 2.40 -5.53
C PHE A 17 -0.02 1.55 -5.13
N LEU A 18 0.82 1.15 -6.10
CA LEU A 18 2.05 0.42 -5.82
C LEU A 18 3.10 1.28 -5.08
N GLU A 19 3.15 2.59 -5.33
CA GLU A 19 3.98 3.54 -4.58
C GLU A 19 3.54 3.63 -3.11
N THR A 20 2.24 3.64 -2.82
CA THR A 20 1.73 3.53 -1.44
C THR A 20 2.19 2.23 -0.77
N ILE A 21 2.12 1.10 -1.49
CA ILE A 21 2.62 -0.20 -0.98
C ILE A 21 4.14 -0.17 -0.77
N GLU A 22 4.88 0.55 -1.61
CA GLU A 22 6.32 0.79 -1.43
C GLU A 22 6.61 1.48 -0.11
N GLY A 23 5.90 2.57 0.21
CA GLY A 23 5.99 3.27 1.49
C GLY A 23 5.73 2.35 2.69
N ILE A 24 4.70 1.49 2.60
CA ILE A 24 4.41 0.47 3.63
C ILE A 24 5.52 -0.59 3.72
N SER A 25 6.29 -0.82 2.66
CA SER A 25 7.36 -1.82 2.65
C SER A 25 8.70 -1.33 3.19
N ASP A 26 8.88 0.00 3.28
CA ASP A 26 10.16 0.64 3.58
C ASP A 26 10.18 1.25 4.98
N LYS A 27 10.87 0.56 5.90
CA LYS A 27 11.02 1.00 7.28
C LYS A 27 11.78 2.32 7.43
N GLU A 28 12.77 2.57 6.57
CA GLU A 28 13.57 3.78 6.66
C GLU A 28 12.78 4.98 6.16
N TYR A 29 11.98 4.79 5.11
CA TYR A 29 10.95 5.75 4.69
C TYR A 29 10.01 6.07 5.85
N GLN A 30 9.40 5.06 6.47
CA GLN A 30 8.45 5.26 7.57
C GLN A 30 9.07 6.01 8.77
N LYS A 31 10.31 5.66 9.14
CA LYS A 31 11.02 6.37 10.22
C LYS A 31 11.34 7.82 9.85
N ARG A 32 11.68 8.08 8.60
CA ARG A 32 12.04 9.42 8.12
C ARG A 32 10.80 10.30 7.95
N VAL A 33 9.80 9.78 7.27
CA VAL A 33 8.61 10.54 6.85
C VAL A 33 7.55 10.51 7.94
N TRP A 34 7.02 9.33 8.30
CA TRP A 34 5.90 9.25 9.24
C TRP A 34 6.25 9.67 10.68
N ILE A 35 7.47 9.39 11.14
CA ILE A 35 7.89 9.69 12.53
C ILE A 35 8.59 11.03 12.64
N ARG A 36 9.55 11.33 11.75
CA ARG A 36 10.36 12.56 11.85
C ARG A 36 9.84 13.72 11.01
N GLY A 37 8.90 13.49 10.10
CA GLY A 37 8.39 14.53 9.19
C GLY A 37 9.48 15.09 8.27
N GLU A 38 10.47 14.27 7.90
CA GLU A 38 11.62 14.69 7.11
C GLU A 38 11.47 14.36 5.63
N GLY A 39 11.65 15.35 4.76
CA GLY A 39 11.69 15.19 3.32
C GLY A 39 10.65 16.05 2.60
N PRO A 40 10.63 15.99 1.25
CA PRO A 40 9.59 16.63 0.46
C PRO A 40 8.23 15.90 0.52
N GLU A 41 8.21 14.65 0.99
CA GLU A 41 7.00 13.85 1.12
C GLU A 41 6.12 14.39 2.26
N VAL A 42 4.85 14.64 1.95
CA VAL A 42 3.81 14.96 2.94
C VAL A 42 2.97 13.71 3.05
N ASP A 43 3.34 12.85 3.99
CA ASP A 43 2.70 11.56 4.24
C ASP A 43 2.90 11.19 5.71
N ASP A 44 1.92 10.52 6.29
CA ASP A 44 1.99 9.89 7.60
C ASP A 44 1.28 8.54 7.55
N PHE A 45 1.28 7.79 8.66
CA PHE A 45 0.62 6.49 8.68
C PHE A 45 -0.89 6.59 8.41
N THR A 46 -1.56 7.66 8.86
CA THR A 46 -2.99 7.87 8.64
C THR A 46 -3.27 8.14 7.16
N GLU A 47 -2.48 9.02 6.53
CA GLU A 47 -2.58 9.31 5.10
C GLU A 47 -2.29 8.07 4.26
N THR A 48 -1.24 7.32 4.58
CA THR A 48 -0.93 6.03 3.95
C THR A 48 -2.11 5.06 4.04
N VAL A 49 -2.74 4.93 5.21
CA VAL A 49 -3.92 4.07 5.41
C VAL A 49 -5.06 4.51 4.50
N CYS A 50 -5.39 5.82 4.48
CA CYS A 50 -6.42 6.36 3.61
C CYS A 50 -6.12 6.08 2.14
N HIS A 51 -4.93 6.43 1.65
CA HIS A 51 -4.52 6.19 0.27
C HIS A 51 -4.58 4.71 -0.11
N PHE A 52 -4.10 3.83 0.77
CA PHE A 52 -4.12 2.39 0.49
C PHE A 52 -5.53 1.85 0.30
N PHE A 53 -6.47 2.19 1.19
CA PHE A 53 -7.83 1.67 1.10
C PHE A 53 -8.64 2.37 0.01
N ASP A 54 -8.56 3.70 -0.12
CA ASP A 54 -9.33 4.47 -1.09
C ASP A 54 -8.92 4.15 -2.54
N ASP A 55 -7.61 4.03 -2.81
CA ASP A 55 -7.11 3.70 -4.15
C ASP A 55 -7.14 2.18 -4.42
N GLY A 56 -6.92 1.37 -3.38
CA GLY A 56 -6.83 -0.09 -3.49
C GLY A 56 -8.17 -0.80 -3.67
N ASP A 57 -9.24 -0.33 -3.02
CA ASP A 57 -10.56 -0.95 -3.10
C ASP A 57 -11.13 -1.00 -4.53
N PRO A 58 -11.10 0.09 -5.32
CA PRO A 58 -11.50 0.08 -6.71
C PRO A 58 -10.66 -0.88 -7.57
N ILE A 59 -9.35 -0.95 -7.32
CA ILE A 59 -8.42 -1.85 -8.03
C ILE A 59 -8.80 -3.31 -7.75
N LEU A 60 -8.98 -3.69 -6.50
CA LEU A 60 -9.32 -5.06 -6.13
C LEU A 60 -10.69 -5.51 -6.66
N LYS A 61 -11.70 -4.63 -6.59
CA LYS A 61 -13.05 -4.91 -7.13
C LYS A 61 -13.02 -5.17 -8.64
N LYS A 62 -12.05 -4.60 -9.37
CA LYS A 62 -11.95 -4.63 -10.83
C LYS A 62 -10.56 -5.03 -11.33
N TYR A 63 -9.86 -5.92 -10.63
CA TYR A 63 -8.42 -6.17 -10.86
C TYR A 63 -8.07 -6.53 -12.30
N LYS A 64 -8.96 -7.23 -13.01
CA LYS A 64 -8.80 -7.58 -14.43
C LYS A 64 -8.75 -6.35 -15.34
N GLU A 65 -9.48 -5.27 -15.01
CA GLU A 65 -9.43 -4.01 -15.76
C GLU A 65 -8.07 -3.32 -15.62
N TYR A 66 -7.31 -3.63 -14.56
CA TYR A 66 -5.95 -3.14 -14.32
C TYR A 66 -4.87 -4.10 -14.84
N ASN A 67 -5.24 -5.11 -15.63
CA ASN A 67 -4.33 -6.16 -16.12
C ASN A 67 -3.59 -6.94 -15.01
N ILE A 68 -4.18 -7.01 -13.82
CA ILE A 68 -3.62 -7.77 -12.69
C ILE A 68 -3.92 -9.26 -12.91
N ILE A 69 -2.89 -10.09 -12.83
CA ILE A 69 -3.05 -11.55 -12.96
C ILE A 69 -3.47 -12.19 -11.63
N GLU A 70 -4.05 -13.39 -11.69
CA GLU A 70 -4.57 -14.11 -10.51
C GLU A 70 -3.56 -14.23 -9.36
N LYS A 71 -2.28 -14.47 -9.67
CA LYS A 71 -1.22 -14.60 -8.66
C LYS A 71 -1.00 -13.27 -7.91
N GLN A 72 -0.94 -12.16 -8.64
CA GLN A 72 -0.79 -10.81 -8.08
C GLN A 72 -2.02 -10.45 -7.24
N TYR A 73 -3.22 -10.73 -7.77
CA TYR A 73 -4.48 -10.48 -7.07
C TYR A 73 -4.56 -11.22 -5.73
N ARG A 74 -4.19 -12.51 -5.69
CA ARG A 74 -4.20 -13.29 -4.43
C ARG A 74 -3.26 -12.72 -3.38
N LEU A 75 -2.07 -12.28 -3.78
CA LEU A 75 -1.11 -11.64 -2.87
C LEU A 75 -1.63 -10.30 -2.35
N LEU A 76 -2.24 -9.49 -3.23
CA LEU A 76 -2.87 -8.23 -2.83
C LEU A 76 -4.03 -8.43 -1.86
N VAL A 77 -4.91 -9.40 -2.10
CA VAL A 77 -6.02 -9.73 -1.21
C VAL A 77 -5.50 -10.18 0.16
N GLN A 78 -4.46 -11.02 0.19
CA GLN A 78 -3.84 -11.44 1.44
C GLN A 78 -3.24 -10.25 2.18
N PHE A 79 -2.48 -9.40 1.48
CA PHE A 79 -1.89 -8.21 2.08
C PHE A 79 -2.95 -7.24 2.62
N ARG A 80 -3.98 -6.91 1.83
CA ARG A 80 -5.09 -6.04 2.26
C ARG A 80 -5.73 -6.58 3.54
N LYS A 81 -6.03 -7.88 3.60
CA LYS A 81 -6.69 -8.48 4.77
C LYS A 81 -5.84 -8.34 6.04
N GLU A 82 -4.55 -8.63 5.95
CA GLU A 82 -3.64 -8.54 7.10
C GLU A 82 -3.43 -7.08 7.51
N PHE A 83 -3.35 -6.16 6.55
CA PHE A 83 -3.20 -4.73 6.83
C PHE A 83 -4.48 -4.13 7.44
N GLU A 84 -5.65 -4.47 6.91
CA GLU A 84 -6.97 -4.13 7.49
C GLU A 84 -7.08 -4.65 8.93
N SER A 85 -6.70 -5.91 9.17
CA SER A 85 -6.68 -6.46 10.53
C SER A 85 -5.69 -5.77 11.48
N PHE A 86 -4.61 -5.20 10.95
CA PHE A 86 -3.66 -4.42 11.74
C PHE A 86 -4.24 -3.05 12.10
N VAL A 87 -4.88 -2.37 11.14
CA VAL A 87 -5.46 -1.02 11.26
C VAL A 87 -6.73 -1.01 12.13
N ASP A 88 -7.60 -2.01 11.97
CA ASP A 88 -8.86 -2.15 12.73
C ASP A 88 -8.64 -2.68 14.17
N GLY A 89 -7.42 -3.08 14.50
CA GLY A 89 -7.08 -3.56 15.83
C GLY A 89 -7.07 -2.44 16.88
N ASP A 90 -7.18 -2.81 18.17
CA ASP A 90 -7.00 -1.90 19.30
C ASP A 90 -5.51 -1.56 19.51
N ARG A 91 -4.92 -0.89 18.52
CA ARG A 91 -3.50 -0.58 18.44
C ARG A 91 -3.28 0.93 18.42
N PRO A 92 -2.14 1.40 18.96
CA PRO A 92 -1.75 2.79 18.84
C PRO A 92 -1.59 3.18 17.37
N TYR A 93 -2.24 4.27 16.96
CA TYR A 93 -2.09 4.88 15.64
C TYR A 93 -0.73 5.61 15.47
N LEU A 94 0.09 5.64 16.52
CA LEU A 94 1.40 6.28 16.52
C LEU A 94 2.46 5.31 15.96
N PRO A 95 3.10 5.62 14.83
CA PRO A 95 4.10 4.75 14.20
C PRO A 95 5.25 4.34 15.13
N GLU A 96 5.65 5.22 16.05
CA GLU A 96 6.70 4.98 17.04
C GLU A 96 6.43 3.76 17.91
N GLU A 97 5.15 3.46 18.16
CA GLU A 97 4.76 2.36 19.05
C GLU A 97 4.77 1.00 18.34
N PHE A 98 4.61 0.97 17.02
CA PHE A 98 4.47 -0.29 16.28
C PHE A 98 5.56 -0.59 15.26
N ILE A 99 6.34 0.40 14.79
CA ILE A 99 7.26 0.23 13.65
C ILE A 99 8.36 -0.84 13.85
N ASP A 100 8.69 -1.13 15.11
CA ASP A 100 9.69 -2.14 15.49
C ASP A 100 9.08 -3.50 15.87
N THR A 101 7.75 -3.60 15.93
CA THR A 101 7.02 -4.81 16.33
C THR A 101 7.14 -5.96 15.32
N PRO A 102 7.05 -7.23 15.78
CA PRO A 102 6.96 -8.39 14.88
C PRO A 102 5.78 -8.31 13.91
N GLU A 103 4.66 -7.79 14.36
CA GLU A 103 3.43 -7.69 13.55
C GLU A 103 3.63 -6.71 12.40
N TRP A 104 4.20 -5.54 12.64
CA TRP A 104 4.50 -4.60 11.57
C TRP A 104 5.54 -5.15 10.57
N LYS A 105 6.56 -5.87 11.07
CA LYS A 105 7.52 -6.57 10.20
C LYS A 105 6.84 -7.56 9.26
N GLN A 106 5.77 -8.22 9.72
CA GLN A 106 4.99 -9.12 8.87
C GLN A 106 4.21 -8.36 7.80
N ILE A 107 3.59 -7.22 8.12
CA ILE A 107 2.92 -6.34 7.14
C ILE A 107 3.91 -5.87 6.07
N MET A 108 5.08 -5.36 6.47
CA MET A 108 6.14 -4.95 5.53
C MET A 108 6.60 -6.11 4.63
N SER A 109 6.70 -7.33 5.17
CA SER A 109 7.09 -8.51 4.39
C SER A 109 6.05 -8.86 3.33
N LEU A 110 4.76 -8.79 3.67
CA LEU A 110 3.66 -9.00 2.72
C LEU A 110 3.63 -7.92 1.63
N ALA A 111 3.84 -6.65 1.99
CA ALA A 111 3.97 -5.55 1.04
C ALA A 111 5.10 -5.81 0.03
N LYS A 112 6.30 -6.22 0.50
CA LYS A 112 7.42 -6.60 -0.38
C LYS A 112 7.09 -7.74 -1.32
N ASN A 113 6.34 -8.74 -0.86
CA ASN A 113 5.92 -9.86 -1.69
C ASN A 113 4.95 -9.43 -2.80
N VAL A 114 4.06 -8.49 -2.50
CA VAL A 114 3.20 -7.84 -3.51
C VAL A 114 4.07 -7.13 -4.55
N LEU A 115 4.92 -6.19 -4.14
CA LEU A 115 5.76 -5.41 -5.07
C LEU A 115 6.60 -6.30 -5.98
N LYS A 116 7.18 -7.37 -5.41
CA LYS A 116 7.92 -8.38 -6.16
C LYS A 116 7.06 -9.11 -7.20
N ALA A 117 5.81 -9.42 -6.88
CA ALA A 117 4.90 -10.07 -7.84
C ALA A 117 4.44 -9.15 -8.97
N PHE A 118 4.54 -7.84 -8.77
CA PHE A 118 4.28 -6.80 -9.78
C PHE A 118 5.53 -6.43 -10.58
N ASP A 119 6.69 -7.04 -10.29
CA ASP A 119 7.99 -6.63 -10.83
C ASP A 119 8.21 -5.11 -10.68
N TYR A 120 7.67 -4.52 -9.60
CA TYR A 120 7.73 -3.09 -9.36
C TYR A 120 9.17 -2.68 -9.06
N GLN A 121 9.64 -1.68 -9.81
CA GLN A 121 10.92 -1.01 -9.57
C GLN A 121 10.63 0.40 -9.12
N LYS A 122 11.32 0.82 -8.06
CA LYS A 122 11.27 2.19 -7.57
C LYS A 122 11.59 3.15 -8.72
N GLY A 123 10.70 4.12 -8.92
CA GLY A 123 10.84 5.19 -9.92
C GLY A 123 11.94 6.18 -9.58
#